data_AF-A0A8T9BX82-F1
#
_entry.id   AF-A0A8T9BX82-F1
#
_cell.length_a   1.000
_cell.length_b   1.000
_cell.length_c   1.000
_cell.angle_alpha   90.00
_cell.angle_beta   90.00
_cell.angle_gamma   90.00
#
_symmetry.space_group_name_H-M   'P 1'
#
loop_
_entity.id
_entity.type
_entity.pdbx_description
1 polymer ?
#
loop_
_entity_poly.entity_id
_entity_poly.type
_entity_poly.pdbx_seq_one_letter_code
_entity_poly.pdbx_strand_id
1 'polypeptide(L)'
;TFSVAASGGFDFSGEFQATTTKGTWPAFWLTAVNGWPPEIDMAEWKGAGKISFNTFNTSSVVAAKDVAYASPGAFHAIRSELRDLNGKDVQTKFYMDGVLMATQDYQLADGGVVWIAWADDEYHIFSS
;
A
#
# COMPACT_ATOMS: atom_id res chain seq x y z
N THR A 1 -5.35 -0.29 15.51
CA THR A 1 -5.45 0.93 14.71
C THR A 1 -4.28 1.86 15.00
N PHE A 2 -3.91 2.73 14.05
CA PHE A 2 -2.89 3.76 14.25
C PHE A 2 -3.23 5.03 13.44
N SER A 3 -2.67 6.18 13.85
CA SER A 3 -2.80 7.49 13.19
C SER A 3 -1.42 8.11 13.01
N VAL A 4 -1.14 8.71 11.86
CA VAL A 4 0.13 9.40 11.61
C VAL A 4 0.16 10.68 12.46
N ALA A 5 1.03 10.72 13.48
CA ALA A 5 1.22 11.92 14.28
C ALA A 5 1.93 13.02 13.46
N ALA A 6 1.74 14.29 13.85
CA ALA A 6 2.48 15.40 13.23
C ALA A 6 3.99 15.18 13.33
N SER A 7 4.71 15.41 12.23
CA SER A 7 6.13 15.08 12.04
C SER A 7 6.50 13.59 12.22
N GLY A 8 5.51 12.70 12.28
CA GLY A 8 5.67 11.27 12.48
C GLY A 8 5.49 10.46 11.21
N GLY A 9 5.43 9.15 11.37
CA GLY A 9 5.25 8.21 10.26
C GLY A 9 5.28 6.76 10.69
N PHE A 10 4.95 5.89 9.74
CA PHE A 10 5.02 4.45 9.88
C PHE A 10 5.65 3.83 8.65
N ASP A 11 6.33 2.71 8.85
CA ASP A 11 6.83 1.87 7.77
C ASP A 11 6.06 0.54 7.83
N PHE A 12 5.43 0.19 6.70
CA PHE A 12 4.78 -1.10 6.54
C PHE A 12 5.58 -1.92 5.57
N SER A 13 5.94 -3.14 5.96
CA SER A 13 6.73 -4.03 5.12
C SER A 13 6.28 -5.48 5.23
N GLY A 14 6.52 -6.21 4.15
CA GLY A 14 6.38 -7.66 4.11
C GLY A 14 7.10 -8.24 2.91
N GLU A 15 7.42 -9.54 2.97
CA GLU A 15 7.90 -10.30 1.83
C GLU A 15 6.76 -11.15 1.29
N PHE A 16 6.51 -11.03 -0.02
CA PHE A 16 5.35 -11.65 -0.66
C PHE A 16 5.79 -12.43 -1.89
N GLN A 17 5.31 -13.66 -2.00
CA GLN A 17 5.30 -14.43 -3.23
C GLN A 17 3.85 -14.48 -3.72
N ALA A 18 3.52 -13.66 -4.72
CA ALA A 18 2.14 -13.47 -5.15
C ALA A 18 1.94 -13.78 -6.63
N THR A 19 0.83 -14.42 -6.96
CA THR A 19 0.48 -14.73 -8.35
C THR A 19 -0.15 -13.51 -9.06
N THR A 20 0.16 -13.38 -10.34
CA THR A 20 -0.51 -12.43 -11.27
C THR A 20 -1.30 -13.19 -12.34
N THR A 21 -1.76 -14.40 -12.01
CA THR A 21 -2.58 -15.22 -12.90
C THR A 21 -3.93 -14.53 -13.14
N LYS A 22 -4.44 -14.59 -14.38
CA LYS A 22 -5.71 -13.96 -14.71
C LYS A 22 -6.84 -14.48 -13.79
N GLY A 23 -7.54 -13.56 -13.14
CA GLY A 23 -8.63 -13.86 -12.20
C GLY A 23 -8.23 -13.83 -10.72
N THR A 24 -6.94 -13.66 -10.41
CA THR A 24 -6.46 -13.42 -9.04
C THR A 24 -6.29 -11.93 -8.77
N TRP A 25 -6.40 -11.54 -7.49
CA TRP A 25 -6.14 -10.18 -7.04
C TRP A 25 -5.59 -10.15 -5.60
N PRO A 26 -4.42 -10.76 -5.32
CA PRO A 26 -3.77 -10.59 -4.02
C PRO A 26 -3.54 -9.12 -3.71
N ALA A 27 -3.67 -8.74 -2.44
CA ALA A 27 -3.56 -7.34 -2.03
C ALA A 27 -2.98 -7.16 -0.63
N PHE A 28 -2.13 -6.13 -0.48
CA PHE A 28 -1.61 -5.62 0.77
C PHE A 28 -1.98 -4.14 0.89
N TRP A 29 -2.79 -3.79 1.88
CA TRP A 29 -3.46 -2.49 1.88
C TRP A 29 -3.73 -1.95 3.28
N LEU A 30 -3.90 -0.63 3.34
CA LEU A 30 -4.40 0.11 4.49
C LEU A 30 -5.77 0.68 4.15
N THR A 31 -6.74 0.52 5.05
CA THR A 31 -8.07 1.10 4.88
C THR A 31 -8.52 1.81 6.14
N ALA A 32 -9.37 2.83 6.00
CA ALA A 32 -9.92 3.55 7.13
C ALA A 32 -10.75 2.64 8.04
N VAL A 33 -10.68 2.89 9.36
CA VAL A 33 -11.50 2.16 10.34
C VAL A 33 -12.99 2.43 10.14
N ASN A 34 -13.32 3.69 9.82
CA ASN A 34 -14.69 4.18 9.74
C ASN A 34 -14.95 4.74 8.35
N GLY A 35 -15.66 3.95 7.53
CA GLY A 35 -16.04 4.33 6.17
C GLY A 35 -14.96 4.00 5.14
N TRP A 36 -15.30 4.27 3.88
CA TRP A 36 -14.42 4.13 2.73
C TRP A 36 -14.78 5.19 1.69
N PRO A 37 -13.80 5.83 1.04
CA PRO A 37 -12.36 5.90 1.37
C PRO A 37 -12.06 6.73 2.65
N PRO A 38 -10.81 6.87 3.14
CA PRO A 38 -9.52 6.69 2.45
C PRO A 38 -8.93 5.26 2.45
N GLU A 39 -8.07 4.99 1.47
CA GLU A 39 -7.37 3.71 1.28
C GLU A 39 -5.98 3.90 0.66
N ILE A 40 -5.02 3.07 1.07
CA ILE A 40 -3.70 2.94 0.45
C ILE A 40 -3.46 1.48 0.09
N ASP A 41 -3.39 1.19 -1.20
CA ASP A 41 -2.93 -0.10 -1.68
C ASP A 41 -1.42 -0.08 -1.78
N MET A 42 -0.77 -0.69 -0.78
CA MET A 42 0.68 -0.84 -0.74
C MET A 42 1.18 -1.83 -1.78
N ALA A 43 0.34 -2.78 -2.19
CA ALA A 43 0.53 -3.61 -3.37
C ALA A 43 -0.78 -4.30 -3.77
N GLU A 44 -1.11 -4.29 -5.07
CA GLU A 44 -2.13 -5.15 -5.66
C GLU A 44 -1.53 -5.95 -6.82
N TRP A 45 -1.58 -7.28 -6.76
CA TRP A 45 -1.10 -8.14 -7.85
C TRP A 45 -2.23 -8.43 -8.81
N LYS A 46 -2.15 -7.87 -10.01
CA LYS A 46 -3.22 -7.95 -11.01
C LYS A 46 -2.93 -9.06 -12.00
N GLY A 47 -4.00 -9.74 -12.43
CA GLY A 47 -4.03 -10.85 -13.40
C GLY A 47 -3.45 -10.59 -14.81
N ALA A 48 -2.69 -9.50 -14.99
CA ALA A 48 -2.06 -9.06 -16.23
C ALA A 48 -0.53 -8.90 -16.08
N GLY A 49 0.10 -9.60 -15.13
CA GLY A 49 1.56 -9.56 -14.92
C GLY A 49 2.07 -8.26 -14.27
N LYS A 50 1.22 -7.61 -13.47
CA LYS A 50 1.49 -6.30 -12.88
C LYS A 50 1.27 -6.30 -11.38
N ILE A 51 1.98 -5.39 -10.73
CA ILE A 51 1.72 -4.94 -9.38
C ILE A 51 1.32 -3.46 -9.44
N SER A 52 0.28 -3.07 -8.71
CA SER A 52 -0.19 -1.68 -8.63
C SER A 52 0.03 -1.10 -7.23
N PHE A 53 0.35 0.19 -7.18
CA PHE A 53 0.48 0.99 -5.96
C PHE A 53 -0.49 2.16 -6.03
N ASN A 54 -1.46 2.23 -5.12
CA ASN A 54 -2.54 3.20 -5.22
C ASN A 54 -2.82 3.93 -3.91
N THR A 55 -3.37 5.13 -4.04
CA THR A 55 -4.04 5.84 -2.96
C THR A 55 -5.40 6.33 -3.43
N PHE A 56 -6.42 6.15 -2.59
CA PHE A 56 -7.78 6.62 -2.81
C PHE A 56 -8.12 7.64 -1.73
N ASN A 57 -8.16 8.92 -2.09
CA ASN A 57 -8.69 9.97 -1.21
C ASN A 57 -10.22 9.95 -1.20
N THR A 58 -10.80 9.70 -2.38
CA THR A 58 -12.23 9.46 -2.59
C THR A 58 -12.38 8.42 -3.71
N SER A 59 -13.60 7.97 -3.99
CA SER A 59 -13.87 7.03 -5.08
C SER A 59 -13.51 7.57 -6.48
N SER A 60 -13.15 8.85 -6.59
CA SER A 60 -12.79 9.50 -7.86
C SER A 60 -11.50 10.29 -7.82
N VAL A 61 -10.87 10.42 -6.64
CA VAL A 61 -9.55 11.04 -6.48
C VAL A 61 -8.57 9.93 -6.14
N VAL A 62 -7.96 9.39 -7.20
CA VAL A 62 -7.10 8.20 -7.16
C VAL A 62 -5.74 8.56 -7.76
N ALA A 63 -4.66 8.21 -7.05
CA ALA A 63 -3.34 8.11 -7.64
C ALA A 63 -3.00 6.62 -7.79
N ALA A 64 -2.55 6.21 -8.96
CA ALA A 64 -2.26 4.81 -9.26
C ALA A 64 -0.96 4.69 -10.05
N LYS A 65 -0.18 3.66 -9.75
CA LYS A 65 1.03 3.31 -10.49
C LYS A 65 1.07 1.81 -10.73
N ASP A 66 0.97 1.42 -11.99
CA ASP A 66 1.27 0.06 -12.44
C ASP A 66 2.77 -0.10 -12.68
N VAL A 67 3.31 -1.22 -12.22
CA VAL A 67 4.67 -1.68 -12.50
C VAL A 67 4.61 -3.13 -12.99
N ALA A 68 5.52 -3.50 -13.89
CA ALA A 68 5.68 -4.90 -14.30
C ALA A 68 6.15 -5.73 -13.10
N TYR A 69 5.46 -6.84 -12.83
CA TYR A 69 5.82 -7.75 -11.74
C TYR A 69 6.45 -9.01 -12.34
N ALA A 70 7.79 -9.04 -12.35
CA ALA A 70 8.55 -10.17 -12.83
C ALA A 70 8.61 -11.27 -11.77
N SER A 71 8.76 -12.52 -12.19
CA SER A 71 9.07 -13.66 -11.30
C SER A 71 8.06 -13.91 -10.16
N PRO A 72 6.75 -14.10 -10.45
CA PRO A 72 5.73 -14.34 -9.41
C PRO A 72 5.93 -15.62 -8.57
N GLY A 73 6.91 -16.46 -8.92
CA GLY A 73 7.32 -17.61 -8.12
C GLY A 73 8.44 -17.33 -7.10
N ALA A 74 8.86 -16.07 -6.94
CA ALA A 74 9.86 -15.65 -5.97
C ALA A 74 9.23 -14.72 -4.92
N PHE A 75 9.85 -14.66 -3.73
CA PHE A 75 9.52 -13.64 -2.75
C PHE A 75 10.09 -12.28 -3.17
N HIS A 76 9.26 -11.24 -3.02
CA HIS A 76 9.62 -9.85 -3.26
C HIS A 76 9.33 -9.02 -2.02
N ALA A 77 10.25 -8.11 -1.68
CA ALA A 77 10.10 -7.24 -0.53
C ALA A 77 9.25 -6.03 -0.91
N ILE A 78 8.10 -5.85 -0.25
CA ILE A 78 7.24 -4.67 -0.41
C ILE A 78 7.36 -3.81 0.84
N ARG A 79 7.56 -2.51 0.65
CA ARG A 79 7.61 -1.54 1.75
C ARG A 79 6.92 -0.24 1.38
N SER A 80 6.11 0.29 2.28
CA SER A 80 5.53 1.63 2.18
C SER A 80 5.95 2.48 3.37
N GLU A 81 6.48 3.67 3.10
CA GLU A 81 6.82 4.67 4.12
C GLU A 81 5.76 5.76 4.11
N LEU A 82 4.96 5.86 5.17
CA LEU A 82 3.98 6.93 5.38
C LEU A 82 4.60 8.00 6.26
N ARG A 83 4.55 9.26 5.83
CA ARG A 83 5.10 10.40 6.57
C ARG A 83 4.11 11.56 6.58
N ASP A 84 4.00 12.23 7.71
CA ASP A 84 3.31 13.50 7.80
C ASP A 84 3.93 14.52 6.83
N LEU A 85 3.10 15.25 6.09
CA LEU A 85 3.53 16.31 5.19
C LEU A 85 3.35 17.70 5.80
N ASN A 86 2.27 17.92 6.55
CA ASN A 86 1.87 19.25 7.05
C ASN A 86 0.90 19.23 8.24
N GLY A 87 0.84 18.14 9.00
CA GLY A 87 -0.10 17.90 10.08
C GLY A 87 -1.52 17.52 9.63
N LYS A 88 -1.73 17.33 8.32
CA LYS A 88 -3.03 17.02 7.71
C LYS A 88 -2.92 15.98 6.60
N ASP A 89 -2.01 16.21 5.66
CA ASP A 89 -1.75 15.35 4.52
C ASP A 89 -0.62 14.38 4.85
N VAL A 90 -0.64 13.21 4.21
CA VAL A 90 0.38 12.18 4.37
C VAL A 90 0.98 11.87 3.00
N GLN A 91 2.30 11.86 2.95
CA GLN A 91 3.02 11.31 1.81
C GLN A 91 3.28 9.83 2.05
N THR A 92 3.03 9.02 1.02
CA THR A 92 3.46 7.62 1.00
C THR A 92 4.48 7.39 -0.11
N LYS A 93 5.54 6.66 0.22
CA LYS A 93 6.53 6.16 -0.74
C LYS A 93 6.45 4.65 -0.82
N PHE A 94 6.29 4.13 -2.02
CA PHE A 94 6.16 2.70 -2.28
C PHE A 94 7.47 2.14 -2.82
N TYR A 95 7.92 1.03 -2.24
CA TYR A 95 9.14 0.33 -2.62
C TYR A 95 8.85 -1.13 -2.95
N MET A 96 9.53 -1.64 -3.98
CA MET A 96 9.59 -3.06 -4.32
C MET A 96 11.08 -3.44 -4.46
N ASP A 97 11.51 -4.46 -3.72
CA ASP A 97 12.90 -4.93 -3.64
C ASP A 97 13.90 -3.80 -3.33
N GLY A 98 13.50 -2.89 -2.43
CA GLY A 98 14.29 -1.72 -2.03
C GLY A 98 14.31 -0.57 -3.04
N VAL A 99 13.70 -0.73 -4.22
CA VAL A 99 13.64 0.31 -5.26
C VAL A 99 12.35 1.11 -5.13
N LEU A 100 12.45 2.45 -5.15
CA LEU A 100 11.30 3.35 -5.10
C LEU A 100 10.47 3.24 -6.40
N MET A 101 9.21 2.84 -6.28
CA MET A 101 8.27 2.68 -7.39
C MET A 101 7.41 3.92 -7.61
N ALA A 102 6.97 4.57 -6.53
CA ALA A 102 6.14 5.77 -6.57
C ALA A 102 6.22 6.56 -5.26
N THR A 103 5.98 7.87 -5.37
CA THR A 103 5.65 8.76 -4.25
C THR A 103 4.26 9.33 -4.53
N GLN A 104 3.35 9.24 -3.57
CA GLN A 104 1.98 9.74 -3.70
C GLN A 104 1.59 10.48 -2.42
N ASP A 105 0.93 11.62 -2.58
CA ASP A 105 0.39 12.38 -1.45
C ASP A 105 -1.11 12.09 -1.34
N TYR A 106 -1.58 11.86 -0.11
CA TYR A 106 -2.97 11.55 0.17
C TYR A 106 -3.44 12.26 1.44
N GLN A 107 -4.75 12.46 1.55
CA GLN A 107 -5.37 13.13 2.69
C GLN A 107 -5.98 12.07 3.59
N LEU A 108 -5.44 11.93 4.81
CA LEU A 108 -6.15 11.22 5.87
C LEU A 108 -7.36 12.07 6.26
N ALA A 109 -8.57 11.59 6.01
CA ALA A 109 -9.76 12.21 6.58
C ALA A 109 -9.64 12.20 8.11
N ASP A 110 -9.71 13.38 8.74
CA ASP A 110 -9.84 13.67 10.17
C ASP A 110 -9.12 12.71 11.14
N GLY A 111 -7.79 12.88 11.28
CA GLY A 111 -6.99 12.09 12.24
C GLY A 111 -6.85 10.62 11.87
N GLY A 112 -6.97 10.36 10.56
CA GLY A 112 -7.41 9.11 9.98
C GLY A 112 -6.72 7.88 10.57
N VAL A 113 -7.58 7.14 11.25
CA VAL A 113 -7.25 5.88 11.87
C VAL A 113 -7.41 4.82 10.79
N VAL A 114 -6.36 4.05 10.53
CA VAL A 114 -6.37 2.97 9.52
C VAL A 114 -6.07 1.61 10.14
N TRP A 115 -6.51 0.56 9.45
CA TRP A 115 -6.13 -0.83 9.69
C TRP A 115 -5.21 -1.32 8.58
N ILE A 116 -4.32 -2.23 8.93
CA ILE A 116 -3.58 -3.02 7.96
C ILE A 116 -4.35 -4.29 7.67
N ALA A 117 -4.51 -4.60 6.39
CA ALA A 117 -5.14 -5.82 5.93
C ALA A 117 -4.35 -6.41 4.76
N TRP A 118 -4.52 -7.71 4.60
CA TRP A 118 -3.94 -8.46 3.49
C TRP A 118 -4.86 -9.61 3.12
N ALA A 119 -4.92 -9.92 1.82
CA ALA A 119 -5.64 -11.06 1.28
C ALA A 119 -4.79 -11.76 0.19
N ASP A 120 -4.67 -13.09 0.34
CA ASP A 120 -4.25 -14.13 -0.61
C ASP A 120 -2.74 -14.51 -0.72
N ASP A 121 -2.44 -15.80 -0.48
CA ASP A 121 -1.20 -16.64 -0.61
C ASP A 121 0.05 -16.42 0.32
N GLU A 122 0.53 -17.49 0.99
CA GLU A 122 1.65 -17.64 1.99
C GLU A 122 2.54 -16.41 2.37
N TYR A 123 2.73 -16.13 3.69
CA TYR A 123 3.54 -14.98 4.16
C TYR A 123 4.31 -15.14 5.49
N HIS A 124 5.32 -14.26 5.66
CA HIS A 124 5.86 -13.76 6.94
C HIS A 124 5.76 -12.22 6.98
N ILE A 125 4.92 -11.65 7.86
CA ILE A 125 4.76 -10.18 8.02
C ILE A 125 5.68 -9.71 9.15
N PHE A 126 6.50 -8.69 8.89
CA PHE A 126 7.31 -8.00 9.89
C PHE A 126 6.90 -6.51 9.91
N SER A 127 6.22 -6.09 10.98
CA SER A 127 6.03 -4.67 11.29
C SER A 127 7.07 -4.24 12.32
N SER A 128 7.85 -3.20 12.02
CA SER A 128 8.77 -2.55 12.97
C SER A 128 8.30 -1.14 13.31
#